data_AF-A0AAD5LQP1-F1
#
_entry.id   AF-A0AAD5LQP1-F1
#
_cell.length_a   1.000
_cell.length_b   1.000
_cell.length_c   1.000
_cell.angle_alpha   90.00
_cell.angle_beta   90.00
_cell.angle_gamma   90.00
#
_symmetry.space_group_name_H-M   'P 1'
#
loop_
_entity.id
_entity.type
_entity.pdbx_description
1 polymer ?
#
loop_
_entity_poly.entity_id
_entity_poly.type
_entity_poly.pdbx_seq_one_letter_code
_entity_poly.pdbx_strand_id
1 'polypeptide(L)'
;MAMRLLMGWRCSPRWRAAIAVRHRALSTQPSASSAAPEQRMARQLQPTEIRATPRLPTRCLLQPDENDAWKIVTAEHLEHAELPADWLEQLDALQERIGVRFRDVTHLQTALIHHGALAQLRLPSDVATQRLSNRSLEFLGDSVLGMAVASHVFQSQPRFQEGQLTRFKSILVNNDTLSKVAVHDLQIDRVILVARDYSLACAPQDQRLFDKGRKTIQAGAVEALIAAVYVDQGLETALAFVNDVILPSAIKYATVEHTFQAVVELQNLLQAHGYGHPRYE
;
A
#
# COMPACT_ATOMS: atom_id res chain seq x y z
N MET A 1 -18.20 42.42 -24.71
CA MET A 1 -18.71 41.68 -25.88
C MET A 1 -18.34 40.22 -25.68
N ALA A 2 -19.33 39.41 -25.23
CA ALA A 2 -19.36 37.94 -25.07
C ALA A 2 -18.21 37.28 -24.26
N MET A 3 -18.37 36.70 -23.06
CA MET A 3 -19.54 36.27 -22.28
C MET A 3 -20.58 35.50 -23.11
N ARG A 4 -20.16 34.36 -23.66
CA ARG A 4 -21.03 33.26 -24.10
C ARG A 4 -20.13 32.09 -24.48
N LEU A 5 -20.13 31.05 -23.65
CA LEU A 5 -20.18 29.63 -24.02
C LEU A 5 -19.80 28.82 -22.79
N LEU A 6 -20.77 28.63 -21.90
CA LEU A 6 -20.94 27.46 -21.05
C LEU A 6 -22.38 27.56 -20.49
N MET A 7 -23.35 27.48 -21.40
CA MET A 7 -24.75 27.20 -21.08
C MET A 7 -25.08 25.82 -21.62
N GLY A 8 -25.55 24.98 -20.71
CA GLY A 8 -25.81 23.57 -20.84
C GLY A 8 -25.18 22.97 -19.60
N TRP A 9 -25.86 22.85 -18.47
CA TRP A 9 -27.04 22.00 -18.31
C TRP A 9 -28.18 22.69 -17.54
N ARG A 10 -29.42 22.27 -17.83
CA ARG A 10 -30.66 22.74 -17.20
C ARG A 10 -30.93 21.94 -15.91
N CYS A 11 -30.89 22.59 -14.75
CA CYS A 11 -31.49 22.07 -13.50
C CYS A 11 -32.80 22.82 -13.20
N SER A 12 -33.79 22.08 -12.69
CA SER A 12 -35.20 22.48 -12.60
C SER A 12 -35.51 23.51 -11.49
N PRO A 13 -36.66 24.24 -11.57
CA PRO A 13 -36.95 25.41 -10.73
C PRO A 13 -37.20 25.15 -9.23
N ARG A 14 -37.22 23.90 -8.78
CA ARG A 14 -37.51 23.55 -7.37
C ARG A 14 -36.34 23.80 -6.40
N TRP A 15 -35.12 23.98 -6.89
CA TRP A 15 -33.93 24.13 -6.04
C TRP A 15 -33.60 25.56 -5.59
N ARG A 16 -34.18 26.60 -6.21
CA ARG A 16 -33.90 28.01 -5.84
C ARG A 16 -34.73 28.54 -4.68
N ALA A 17 -35.78 27.83 -4.26
CA ALA A 17 -36.67 28.25 -3.17
C ALA A 17 -36.23 27.74 -1.78
N ALA A 18 -35.25 26.84 -1.68
CA ALA A 18 -34.84 26.21 -0.42
C ALA A 18 -33.68 26.93 0.31
N ILE A 19 -33.04 27.91 -0.32
CA ILE A 19 -31.82 28.58 0.22
C ILE A 19 -32.14 29.95 0.86
N ALA A 20 -33.35 30.48 0.73
CA ALA A 20 -33.67 31.87 1.08
C ALA A 20 -34.51 32.07 2.36
N VAL A 21 -34.69 31.06 3.22
CA VAL A 21 -35.39 31.24 4.50
C VAL A 21 -34.67 30.50 5.61
N ARG A 22 -33.71 31.17 6.27
CA ARG A 22 -33.43 31.10 7.72
C ARG A 22 -32.13 31.85 8.06
N HIS A 23 -32.19 33.18 7.95
CA HIS A 23 -31.36 34.07 8.75
C HIS A 23 -32.30 34.92 9.60
N ARG A 24 -32.75 34.37 10.75
CA ARG A 24 -33.24 35.14 11.90
C ARG A 24 -33.54 34.20 13.07
N ALA A 25 -32.68 34.22 14.07
CA ALA A 25 -32.97 34.28 15.51
C ALA A 25 -31.79 33.68 16.29
N LEU A 26 -31.14 34.54 17.07
CA LEU A 26 -30.10 34.21 18.04
C LEU A 26 -30.70 33.53 19.29
N SER A 27 -29.81 32.84 20.00
CA SER A 27 -29.89 32.37 21.40
C SER A 27 -30.65 31.07 21.69
N THR A 28 -29.87 30.01 21.92
CA THR A 28 -29.87 29.12 23.12
C THR A 28 -28.91 27.95 22.85
N GLN A 29 -27.94 27.71 23.73
CA GLN A 29 -27.14 26.47 23.78
C GLN A 29 -27.94 25.37 24.51
N PRO A 30 -27.45 24.12 24.61
CA PRO A 30 -26.72 23.28 23.65
C PRO A 30 -27.43 21.92 23.44
N SER A 31 -27.25 21.22 22.32
CA SER A 31 -27.44 19.76 22.30
C SER A 31 -26.72 19.10 21.13
N ALA A 32 -26.12 17.95 21.45
CA ALA A 32 -25.41 17.08 20.53
C ALA A 32 -26.29 16.61 19.38
N SER A 33 -25.82 16.73 18.15
CA SER A 33 -26.35 15.95 17.03
C SER A 33 -25.46 16.06 15.79
N SER A 34 -25.22 14.88 15.20
CA SER A 34 -24.97 14.60 13.78
C SER A 34 -23.82 15.32 13.08
N ALA A 35 -22.65 14.67 13.10
CA ALA A 35 -21.65 14.91 12.06
C ALA A 35 -22.15 14.29 10.74
N ALA A 36 -22.58 15.16 9.82
CA ALA A 36 -22.85 14.85 8.42
C ALA A 36 -21.53 14.55 7.66
N PRO A 37 -21.58 13.81 6.54
CA PRO A 37 -20.40 13.28 5.87
C PRO A 37 -19.76 14.35 4.97
N GLU A 38 -18.91 15.19 5.54
CA GLU A 38 -18.11 16.15 4.77
C GLU A 38 -16.62 16.02 5.13
N GLN A 39 -15.81 15.90 4.07
CA GLN A 39 -14.37 16.19 4.01
C GLN A 39 -13.41 15.11 4.55
N ARG A 40 -13.19 14.09 3.71
CA ARG A 40 -11.92 13.35 3.67
C ARG A 40 -10.84 14.24 3.02
N MET A 41 -10.54 15.41 3.60
CA MET A 41 -9.39 16.22 3.20
C MET A 41 -8.12 15.55 3.76
N ALA A 42 -7.15 15.28 2.90
CA ALA A 42 -5.83 14.86 3.34
C ALA A 42 -5.27 15.93 4.29
N ARG A 43 -5.07 15.58 5.56
CA ARG A 43 -4.41 16.46 6.53
C ARG A 43 -3.04 16.85 5.96
N GLN A 44 -2.85 18.13 5.66
CA GLN A 44 -1.53 18.62 5.27
C GLN A 44 -0.58 18.50 6.45
N LEU A 45 0.50 17.73 6.27
CA LEU A 45 1.60 17.66 7.21
C LEU A 45 2.18 19.06 7.41
N GLN A 46 2.25 19.49 8.66
CA GLN A 46 2.82 20.79 8.98
C GLN A 46 4.35 20.66 9.07
N PRO A 47 5.13 21.61 8.52
CA PRO A 47 6.60 21.58 8.63
C PRO A 47 7.10 21.48 10.08
N THR A 48 6.32 21.98 11.05
CA THR A 48 6.60 21.86 12.48
C THR A 48 6.57 20.43 12.98
N GLU A 49 5.66 19.58 12.49
CA GLU A 49 5.57 18.16 12.84
C GLU A 49 6.80 17.40 12.33
N ILE A 50 7.26 17.71 11.11
CA ILE A 50 8.48 17.13 10.55
C ILE A 50 9.70 17.54 11.39
N ARG A 51 9.82 18.83 11.73
CA ARG A 51 10.94 19.34 12.56
C ARG A 51 10.92 18.80 13.99
N ALA A 52 9.74 18.49 14.52
CA ALA A 52 9.57 17.91 15.85
C ALA A 52 9.76 16.38 15.88
N THR A 53 9.98 15.74 14.73
CA THR A 53 10.14 14.28 14.66
C THR A 53 11.41 13.86 15.40
N PRO A 54 11.30 13.04 16.46
CA PRO A 54 12.47 12.62 17.22
C PRO A 54 13.39 11.74 16.37
N ARG A 55 14.70 11.95 16.50
CA ARG A 55 15.68 11.07 15.86
C ARG A 55 15.67 9.72 16.56
N LEU A 56 15.39 8.65 15.82
CA LEU A 56 15.55 7.29 16.32
C LEU A 56 17.03 6.88 16.33
N PRO A 57 17.49 6.11 17.34
CA PRO A 57 18.77 5.42 17.29
C PRO A 57 18.84 4.49 16.07
N THR A 58 20.01 4.36 15.43
CA THR A 58 20.20 3.50 14.25
C THR A 58 19.80 2.06 14.51
N ARG A 59 20.05 1.53 15.72
CA ARG A 59 19.62 0.18 16.11
C ARG A 59 18.12 -0.03 15.95
N CYS A 60 17.27 0.97 16.21
CA CYS A 60 15.83 0.87 16.04
C CYS A 60 15.39 0.88 14.57
N LEU A 61 16.27 1.30 13.65
CA LEU A 61 16.07 1.17 12.20
C LEU A 61 16.54 -0.18 11.65
N LEU A 62 17.26 -0.97 12.46
CA LEU A 62 17.68 -2.33 12.11
C LEU A 62 16.82 -3.37 12.83
N GLN A 63 16.39 -3.04 14.05
CA GLN A 63 15.60 -3.86 14.97
C GLN A 63 14.44 -3.02 15.51
N PRO A 64 13.31 -2.93 14.77
CA PRO A 64 12.17 -2.13 15.21
C PRO A 64 11.54 -2.64 16.51
N ASP A 65 11.68 -3.92 16.82
CA ASP A 65 11.22 -4.52 18.08
C ASP A 65 11.91 -3.91 19.32
N GLU A 66 13.05 -3.22 19.18
CA GLU A 66 13.67 -2.47 20.28
C GLU A 66 13.01 -1.11 20.57
N ASN A 67 12.03 -0.67 19.78
CA ASN A 67 11.35 0.61 19.95
C ASN A 67 9.88 0.41 20.35
N ASP A 68 9.59 0.41 21.64
CA ASP A 68 8.22 0.20 22.13
C ASP A 68 7.25 1.32 21.73
N ALA A 69 7.74 2.53 21.41
CA ALA A 69 6.88 3.68 21.12
C ALA A 69 6.00 3.52 19.87
N TRP A 70 6.37 2.62 18.94
CA TRP A 70 5.54 2.36 17.76
C TRP A 70 4.62 1.14 17.92
N LYS A 71 4.86 0.27 18.91
CA LYS A 71 4.09 -0.96 19.19
C LYS A 71 2.75 -0.63 19.87
N ILE A 72 1.92 0.10 19.13
CA ILE A 72 0.63 0.60 19.60
C ILE A 72 -0.47 -0.45 19.42
N VAL A 73 -0.32 -1.34 18.44
CA VAL A 73 -1.25 -2.45 18.19
C VAL A 73 -0.82 -3.64 19.03
N THR A 74 -1.78 -4.25 19.72
CA THR A 74 -1.60 -5.40 20.61
C THR A 74 -2.66 -6.46 20.28
N ALA A 75 -2.46 -7.69 20.74
CA ALA A 75 -3.42 -8.79 20.56
C ALA A 75 -4.83 -8.45 21.08
N GLU A 76 -4.95 -7.65 22.15
CA GLU A 76 -6.24 -7.21 22.73
C GLU A 76 -7.11 -6.46 21.71
N HIS A 77 -6.49 -5.71 20.79
CA HIS A 77 -7.21 -4.98 19.76
C HIS A 77 -7.90 -5.90 18.74
N LEU A 78 -7.40 -7.13 18.59
CA LEU A 78 -7.91 -8.14 17.67
C LEU A 78 -8.74 -9.23 18.37
N GLU A 79 -8.67 -9.34 19.69
CA GLU A 79 -9.39 -10.35 20.49
C GLU A 79 -10.92 -10.27 20.30
N HIS A 80 -11.44 -9.05 20.19
CA HIS A 80 -12.88 -8.78 20.02
C HIS A 80 -13.30 -8.68 18.55
N ALA A 81 -12.38 -8.86 17.62
CA ALA A 81 -12.67 -8.74 16.19
C ALA A 81 -13.48 -9.94 15.71
N GLU A 82 -14.50 -9.69 14.89
CA GLU A 82 -15.26 -10.76 14.21
C GLU A 82 -14.43 -11.36 13.07
N LEU A 83 -13.54 -12.30 13.41
CA LEU A 83 -12.62 -12.98 12.49
C LEU A 83 -13.20 -14.30 11.96
N PRO A 84 -12.81 -14.78 10.76
CA PRO A 84 -13.19 -16.11 10.28
C PRO A 84 -12.67 -17.21 11.22
N ALA A 85 -13.48 -18.24 11.45
CA ALA A 85 -13.20 -19.28 12.45
C ALA A 85 -11.91 -20.07 12.17
N ASP A 86 -11.57 -20.29 10.91
CA ASP A 86 -10.40 -21.03 10.45
C ASP A 86 -9.19 -20.13 10.18
N TRP A 87 -9.31 -18.81 10.38
CA TRP A 87 -8.28 -17.85 9.96
C TRP A 87 -6.94 -18.11 10.64
N LEU A 88 -6.93 -18.39 11.95
CA LEU A 88 -5.70 -18.68 12.70
C LEU A 88 -4.96 -19.91 12.18
N GLU A 89 -5.68 -20.98 11.82
CA GLU A 89 -5.10 -22.19 11.23
C GLU A 89 -4.49 -21.88 9.85
N GLN A 90 -5.16 -21.05 9.06
CA GLN A 90 -4.62 -20.62 7.76
C GLN A 90 -3.38 -19.72 7.92
N LEU A 91 -3.32 -18.90 8.98
CA LEU A 91 -2.13 -18.11 9.32
C LEU A 91 -0.96 -19.03 9.70
N ASP A 92 -1.20 -20.08 10.47
CA ASP A 92 -0.16 -21.06 10.80
C ASP A 92 0.35 -21.80 9.57
N ALA A 93 -0.54 -22.20 8.66
CA ALA A 93 -0.16 -22.81 7.38
C ALA A 93 0.59 -21.82 6.46
N LEU A 94 0.31 -20.51 6.56
CA LEU A 94 1.09 -19.49 5.87
C LEU A 94 2.50 -19.39 6.45
N GLN A 95 2.66 -19.33 7.77
CA GLN A 95 3.98 -19.26 8.42
C GLN A 95 4.88 -20.43 8.02
N GLU A 96 4.34 -21.64 7.94
CA GLU A 96 5.06 -22.84 7.47
C GLU A 96 5.54 -22.70 6.03
N ARG A 97 4.64 -22.25 5.16
CA ARG A 97 4.89 -22.12 3.73
C ARG A 97 5.89 -21.02 3.39
N ILE A 98 5.89 -19.92 4.13
CA ILE A 98 6.86 -18.83 3.94
C ILE A 98 8.18 -19.07 4.68
N GLY A 99 8.26 -20.10 5.54
CA GLY A 99 9.44 -20.43 6.31
C GLY A 99 9.77 -19.42 7.42
N VAL A 100 8.79 -18.62 7.87
CA VAL A 100 8.95 -17.59 8.92
C VAL A 100 7.91 -17.82 10.01
N ARG A 101 8.38 -18.08 11.22
CA ARG A 101 7.56 -18.14 12.43
C ARG A 101 7.64 -16.81 13.17
N PHE A 102 6.50 -16.13 13.31
CA PHE A 102 6.40 -14.85 14.00
C PHE A 102 6.54 -15.02 15.51
N ARG A 103 7.24 -14.09 16.16
CA ARG A 103 7.30 -14.00 17.63
C ARG A 103 6.00 -13.41 18.16
N ASP A 104 5.49 -12.37 17.48
CA ASP A 104 4.19 -11.79 17.71
C ASP A 104 3.33 -11.89 16.45
N VAL A 105 2.34 -12.80 16.49
CA VAL A 105 1.41 -13.06 15.39
C VAL A 105 0.55 -11.84 15.05
N THR A 106 0.44 -10.87 15.96
CA THR A 106 -0.31 -9.62 15.74
C THR A 106 0.23 -8.85 14.52
N HIS A 107 1.55 -8.91 14.27
CA HIS A 107 2.16 -8.31 13.08
C HIS A 107 1.65 -8.97 11.80
N LEU A 108 1.59 -10.30 11.78
CA LEU A 108 1.07 -11.08 10.66
C LEU A 108 -0.43 -10.82 10.44
N GLN A 109 -1.22 -10.83 11.51
CA GLN A 109 -2.65 -10.54 11.44
C GLN A 109 -2.90 -9.14 10.85
N THR A 110 -2.17 -8.13 11.33
CA THR A 110 -2.29 -6.74 10.86
C THR A 110 -1.91 -6.62 9.38
N ALA A 111 -0.86 -7.34 8.94
CA ALA A 111 -0.43 -7.35 7.53
C ALA A 111 -1.50 -7.93 6.58
N LEU A 112 -2.37 -8.80 7.09
CA LEU A 112 -3.39 -9.49 6.32
C LEU A 112 -4.80 -8.89 6.47
N ILE A 113 -4.94 -7.82 7.26
CA ILE A 113 -6.18 -7.03 7.33
C ILE A 113 -6.07 -5.86 6.34
N HIS A 114 -6.77 -5.94 5.21
CA HIS A 114 -6.88 -4.81 4.30
C HIS A 114 -7.74 -3.70 4.94
N HIS A 115 -7.40 -2.44 4.73
CA HIS A 115 -8.15 -1.31 5.33
C HIS A 115 -9.65 -1.30 5.02
N GLY A 116 -10.06 -1.86 3.88
CA GLY A 116 -11.47 -2.02 3.51
C GLY A 116 -12.23 -3.00 4.42
N ALA A 117 -11.53 -3.93 5.08
CA ALA A 117 -12.12 -4.87 6.03
C ALA A 117 -12.32 -4.28 7.44
N LEU A 118 -11.79 -3.09 7.76
CA LEU A 118 -11.86 -2.56 9.13
C LEU A 118 -13.31 -2.31 9.59
N ALA A 119 -14.19 -1.89 8.69
CA ALA A 119 -15.59 -1.58 9.02
C ALA A 119 -16.39 -2.82 9.49
N GLN A 120 -16.01 -4.02 9.07
CA GLN A 120 -16.67 -5.28 9.43
C GLN A 120 -16.07 -5.94 10.69
N LEU A 121 -14.85 -5.55 11.09
CA LEU A 121 -14.13 -6.19 12.19
C LEU A 121 -14.47 -5.63 13.59
N ARG A 122 -15.30 -4.58 13.69
CA ARG A 122 -15.73 -3.96 14.96
C ARG A 122 -14.58 -3.68 15.95
N LEU A 123 -13.50 -3.11 15.41
CA LEU A 123 -12.28 -2.89 16.17
C LEU A 123 -12.41 -1.75 17.19
N PRO A 124 -11.64 -1.78 18.28
CA PRO A 124 -11.54 -0.67 19.24
C PRO A 124 -11.14 0.65 18.58
N SER A 125 -11.61 1.76 19.15
CA SER A 125 -11.41 3.13 18.63
C SER A 125 -10.28 3.91 19.32
N ASP A 126 -9.57 3.26 20.24
CA ASP A 126 -8.48 3.85 21.02
C ASP A 126 -7.17 3.99 20.23
N VAL A 127 -7.01 3.20 19.17
CA VAL A 127 -5.90 3.30 18.22
C VAL A 127 -6.38 3.84 16.87
N ALA A 128 -5.53 4.61 16.21
CA ALA A 128 -5.79 5.09 14.86
C ALA A 128 -6.11 3.91 13.94
N THR A 129 -7.33 3.87 13.40
CA THR A 129 -7.90 2.73 12.66
C THR A 129 -6.99 2.21 11.54
N GLN A 130 -6.22 3.08 10.88
CA GLN A 130 -5.28 2.66 9.84
C GLN A 130 -4.09 1.83 10.34
N ARG A 131 -3.71 1.94 11.62
CA ARG A 131 -2.66 1.12 12.24
C ARG A 131 -3.12 -0.33 12.45
N LEU A 132 -4.42 -0.57 12.56
CA LEU A 132 -5.02 -1.90 12.65
C LEU A 132 -5.22 -2.56 11.27
N SER A 133 -4.69 -1.94 10.21
CA SER A 133 -4.67 -2.50 8.86
C SER A 133 -3.27 -2.53 8.31
N ASN A 134 -3.14 -3.26 7.21
CA ASN A 134 -1.91 -3.40 6.46
C ASN A 134 -1.34 -2.08 5.91
N ARG A 135 -2.09 -0.97 5.89
CA ARG A 135 -1.66 0.30 5.25
C ARG A 135 -0.32 0.86 5.73
N SER A 136 -0.08 0.84 7.04
CA SER A 136 1.20 1.32 7.58
C SER A 136 2.34 0.35 7.30
N LEU A 137 2.04 -0.95 7.27
CA LEU A 137 3.00 -2.01 6.96
C LEU A 137 3.31 -2.04 5.45
N GLU A 138 2.33 -1.84 4.58
CA GLU A 138 2.47 -1.69 3.12
C GLU A 138 3.49 -0.59 2.81
N PHE A 139 3.31 0.60 3.39
CA PHE A 139 4.25 1.71 3.24
C PHE A 139 5.69 1.36 3.64
N LEU A 140 5.87 0.70 4.78
CA LEU A 140 7.19 0.31 5.26
C LEU A 140 7.79 -0.81 4.40
N GLY A 141 6.95 -1.74 3.97
CA GLY A 141 7.29 -2.93 3.23
C GLY A 141 7.72 -2.64 1.80
N ASP A 142 7.05 -1.71 1.12
CA ASP A 142 7.47 -1.20 -0.18
C ASP A 142 8.90 -0.63 -0.11
N SER A 143 9.23 0.10 0.97
CA SER A 143 10.58 0.64 1.16
C SER A 143 11.63 -0.47 1.36
N VAL A 144 11.32 -1.48 2.19
CA VAL A 144 12.23 -2.61 2.45
C VAL A 144 12.42 -3.46 1.19
N LEU A 145 11.33 -3.82 0.51
CA LEU A 145 11.34 -4.53 -0.78
C LEU A 145 12.13 -3.74 -1.82
N GLY A 146 11.85 -2.45 -1.94
CA GLY A 146 12.50 -1.56 -2.89
C GLY A 146 14.01 -1.44 -2.66
N MET A 147 14.46 -1.44 -1.39
CA MET A 147 15.87 -1.46 -1.03
C MET A 147 16.53 -2.80 -1.39
N ALA A 148 15.91 -3.92 -1.01
CA ALA A 148 16.42 -5.26 -1.29
C ALA A 148 16.59 -5.51 -2.80
N VAL A 149 15.55 -5.18 -3.59
CA VAL A 149 15.56 -5.34 -5.04
C VAL A 149 16.55 -4.38 -5.69
N ALA A 150 16.62 -3.11 -5.26
CA ALA A 150 17.62 -2.17 -5.80
C ALA A 150 19.05 -2.68 -5.57
N SER A 151 19.33 -3.17 -4.36
CA SER A 151 20.63 -3.75 -4.00
C SER A 151 20.96 -4.98 -4.86
N HIS A 152 20.00 -5.90 -5.02
CA HIS A 152 20.17 -7.08 -5.86
C HIS A 152 20.45 -6.72 -7.33
N VAL A 153 19.67 -5.80 -7.91
CA VAL A 153 19.81 -5.42 -9.33
C VAL A 153 21.12 -4.68 -9.56
N PHE A 154 21.49 -3.76 -8.65
CA PHE A 154 22.77 -3.04 -8.74
C PHE A 154 23.97 -4.00 -8.74
N GLN A 155 23.96 -5.01 -7.88
CA GLN A 155 25.06 -5.97 -7.75
C GLN A 155 25.05 -7.04 -8.86
N SER A 156 23.88 -7.50 -9.30
CA SER A 156 23.76 -8.53 -10.33
C SER A 156 23.87 -8.01 -11.76
N GLN A 157 23.61 -6.71 -11.99
CA GLN A 157 23.66 -6.07 -13.31
C GLN A 157 24.66 -4.90 -13.36
N PRO A 158 25.98 -5.16 -13.19
CA PRO A 158 27.00 -4.10 -13.05
C PRO A 158 27.21 -3.24 -14.30
N ARG A 159 26.63 -3.62 -15.44
CA ARG A 159 26.74 -2.90 -16.72
C ARG A 159 25.49 -2.06 -17.05
N PHE A 160 24.45 -2.14 -16.24
CA PHE A 160 23.22 -1.39 -16.49
C PHE A 160 23.40 0.07 -16.09
N GLN A 161 22.88 0.96 -16.93
CA GLN A 161 22.77 2.38 -16.62
C GLN A 161 21.61 2.62 -15.65
N GLU A 162 21.57 3.80 -15.01
CA GLU A 162 20.55 4.17 -14.02
C GLU A 162 19.12 3.89 -14.51
N GLY A 163 18.75 4.35 -15.71
CA GLY A 163 17.41 4.11 -16.25
C GLY A 163 17.06 2.63 -16.45
N GLN A 164 18.06 1.79 -16.77
CA GLN A 164 17.89 0.34 -16.90
C GLN A 164 17.72 -0.32 -15.53
N LEU A 165 18.51 0.09 -14.53
CA LEU A 165 18.37 -0.37 -13.14
C LEU A 165 16.99 -0.02 -12.58
N THR A 166 16.56 1.23 -12.77
CA THR A 166 15.23 1.72 -12.35
C THR A 166 14.12 0.93 -13.01
N ARG A 167 14.19 0.71 -14.34
CA ARG A 167 13.19 -0.10 -15.07
C ARG A 167 13.17 -1.54 -14.58
N PHE A 168 14.32 -2.16 -14.39
CA PHE A 168 14.42 -3.56 -13.93
C PHE A 168 13.82 -3.71 -12.54
N LYS A 169 14.16 -2.81 -11.61
CA LYS A 169 13.54 -2.75 -10.29
C LYS A 169 12.01 -2.65 -10.41
N SER A 170 11.49 -1.70 -11.19
CA SER A 170 10.05 -1.49 -11.33
C SER A 170 9.31 -2.70 -11.89
N ILE A 171 9.93 -3.51 -12.76
CA ILE A 171 9.32 -4.75 -13.26
C ILE A 171 9.18 -5.79 -12.14
N LEU A 172 10.18 -5.89 -11.26
CA LEU A 172 10.18 -6.87 -10.17
C LEU A 172 9.20 -6.53 -9.04
N VAL A 173 8.98 -5.24 -8.76
CA VAL A 173 8.16 -4.80 -7.61
C VAL A 173 6.79 -4.25 -7.99
N ASN A 174 6.36 -4.34 -9.26
CA ASN A 174 5.03 -3.85 -9.63
C ASN A 174 3.89 -4.75 -9.14
N ASN A 175 2.68 -4.18 -9.12
CA ASN A 175 1.48 -4.87 -8.63
C ASN A 175 1.16 -6.15 -9.42
N ASP A 176 1.47 -6.20 -10.71
CA ASP A 176 1.21 -7.40 -11.54
C ASP A 176 2.12 -8.57 -11.12
N THR A 177 3.41 -8.30 -10.95
CA THR A 177 4.40 -9.29 -10.49
C THR A 177 4.09 -9.72 -9.06
N LEU A 178 3.91 -8.78 -8.14
CA LEU A 178 3.66 -9.09 -6.72
C LEU A 178 2.31 -9.78 -6.49
N SER A 179 1.27 -9.44 -7.25
CA SER A 179 -0.02 -10.17 -7.21
C SER A 179 0.15 -11.65 -7.60
N LYS A 180 0.97 -11.95 -8.60
CA LYS A 180 1.26 -13.35 -8.98
C LYS A 180 2.04 -14.07 -7.89
N VAL A 181 3.03 -13.42 -7.26
CA VAL A 181 3.74 -13.97 -6.08
C VAL A 181 2.75 -14.25 -4.95
N ALA A 182 1.86 -13.31 -4.65
CA ALA A 182 0.85 -13.43 -3.62
C ALA A 182 -0.07 -14.63 -3.84
N VAL A 183 -0.54 -14.86 -5.07
CA VAL A 183 -1.52 -15.93 -5.37
C VAL A 183 -0.85 -17.29 -5.55
N HIS A 184 0.24 -17.35 -6.31
CA HIS A 184 0.76 -18.64 -6.79
C HIS A 184 1.76 -19.29 -5.85
N ASP A 185 2.62 -18.51 -5.19
CA ASP A 185 3.65 -19.05 -4.31
C ASP A 185 3.26 -18.85 -2.83
N LEU A 186 2.71 -17.69 -2.48
CA LEU A 186 2.36 -17.34 -1.10
C LEU A 186 0.89 -17.58 -0.73
N GLN A 187 0.02 -17.92 -1.70
CA GLN A 187 -1.45 -18.07 -1.60
C GLN A 187 -2.12 -17.18 -0.53
N ILE A 188 -1.72 -15.90 -0.51
CA ILE A 188 -2.18 -14.92 0.48
C ILE A 188 -3.61 -14.47 0.16
N ASP A 189 -4.05 -14.64 -1.08
CA ASP A 189 -5.40 -14.33 -1.55
C ASP A 189 -6.50 -15.09 -0.80
N ARG A 190 -6.15 -16.20 -0.15
CA ARG A 190 -7.07 -17.02 0.66
C ARG A 190 -7.17 -16.55 2.10
N VAL A 191 -6.15 -15.86 2.61
CA VAL A 191 -6.02 -15.47 4.02
C VAL A 191 -6.18 -13.97 4.25
N ILE A 192 -6.04 -13.15 3.21
CA ILE A 192 -6.23 -11.71 3.34
C ILE A 192 -7.69 -11.36 3.60
N LEU A 193 -7.95 -10.61 4.67
CA LEU A 193 -9.28 -10.09 4.99
C LEU A 193 -9.54 -8.82 4.19
N VAL A 194 -10.54 -8.87 3.30
CA VAL A 194 -10.97 -7.76 2.45
C VAL A 194 -12.43 -7.39 2.72
N ALA A 195 -12.86 -6.22 2.23
CA ALA A 195 -14.28 -5.84 2.25
C ALA A 195 -15.12 -6.88 1.48
N ARG A 196 -16.37 -7.14 1.90
CA ARG A 196 -17.27 -8.12 1.25
C ARG A 196 -17.41 -7.89 -0.25
N ASP A 197 -17.45 -6.63 -0.65
CA ASP A 197 -17.61 -6.17 -2.03
C ASP A 197 -16.34 -6.38 -2.88
N TYR A 198 -15.20 -6.65 -2.26
CA TYR A 198 -13.96 -7.10 -2.90
C TYR A 198 -13.72 -8.62 -2.76
N SER A 199 -14.53 -9.30 -1.96
CA SER A 199 -14.62 -10.77 -1.98
C SER A 199 -15.27 -11.20 -3.29
N LEU A 200 -14.95 -12.41 -3.77
CA LEU A 200 -15.21 -12.94 -5.12
C LEU A 200 -16.68 -12.87 -5.61
N ALA A 201 -17.64 -12.48 -4.77
CA ALA A 201 -19.08 -12.50 -5.01
C ALA A 201 -19.68 -11.23 -5.66
N CYS A 202 -18.92 -10.14 -5.79
CA CYS A 202 -19.45 -8.88 -6.35
C CYS A 202 -18.53 -8.31 -7.44
N ALA A 203 -18.45 -8.97 -8.60
CA ALA A 203 -17.80 -8.35 -9.75
C ALA A 203 -18.63 -7.12 -10.21
N PRO A 204 -18.08 -5.89 -10.15
CA PRO A 204 -18.78 -4.69 -10.62
C PRO A 204 -18.87 -4.68 -12.15
N GLN A 205 -19.61 -3.72 -12.69
CA GLN A 205 -19.84 -3.53 -14.13
C GLN A 205 -18.54 -3.34 -14.95
N ASP A 206 -17.43 -2.98 -14.30
CA ASP A 206 -16.10 -2.84 -14.92
C ASP A 206 -15.12 -3.88 -14.35
N GLN A 207 -14.99 -5.00 -15.08
CA GLN A 207 -14.07 -6.09 -14.73
C GLN A 207 -12.60 -5.64 -14.68
N ARG A 208 -12.19 -4.68 -15.51
CA ARG A 208 -10.79 -4.24 -15.58
C ARG A 208 -10.39 -3.48 -14.32
N LEU A 209 -11.26 -2.58 -13.87
CA LEU A 209 -11.04 -1.84 -12.63
C LEU A 209 -11.01 -2.78 -11.42
N PHE A 210 -11.89 -3.78 -11.40
CA PHE A 210 -11.92 -4.80 -10.36
C PHE A 210 -10.63 -5.63 -10.30
N ASP A 211 -10.16 -6.14 -11.45
CA ASP A 211 -8.92 -6.92 -11.52
C ASP A 211 -7.70 -6.10 -11.09
N LYS A 212 -7.64 -4.82 -11.51
CA LYS A 212 -6.60 -3.89 -11.06
C LYS A 212 -6.65 -3.65 -9.55
N GLY A 213 -7.84 -3.48 -8.99
CA GLY A 213 -8.04 -3.35 -7.54
C GLY A 213 -7.56 -4.60 -6.79
N ARG A 214 -7.91 -5.80 -7.25
CA ARG A 214 -7.46 -7.06 -6.66
C ARG A 214 -5.94 -7.20 -6.66
N LYS A 215 -5.30 -6.92 -7.79
CA LYS A 215 -3.83 -6.95 -7.90
C LYS A 215 -3.17 -5.99 -6.91
N THR A 216 -3.74 -4.80 -6.76
CA THR A 216 -3.24 -3.78 -5.82
C THR A 216 -3.34 -4.24 -4.37
N ILE A 217 -4.49 -4.85 -3.99
CA ILE A 217 -4.69 -5.41 -2.65
C ILE A 217 -3.70 -6.55 -2.37
N GLN A 218 -3.52 -7.46 -3.33
CA GLN A 218 -2.62 -8.61 -3.20
C GLN A 218 -1.16 -8.18 -3.11
N ALA A 219 -0.72 -7.25 -3.97
CA ALA A 219 0.62 -6.69 -3.92
C ALA A 219 0.89 -5.96 -2.60
N GLY A 220 -0.03 -5.12 -2.14
CA GLY A 220 0.10 -4.42 -0.86
C GLY A 220 0.14 -5.37 0.35
N ALA A 221 -0.49 -6.54 0.27
CA ALA A 221 -0.37 -7.57 1.30
C ALA A 221 1.01 -8.25 1.32
N VAL A 222 1.65 -8.43 0.15
CA VAL A 222 3.04 -8.92 0.08
C VAL A 222 3.99 -7.90 0.73
N GLU A 223 3.84 -6.62 0.39
CA GLU A 223 4.62 -5.54 1.00
C GLU A 223 4.40 -5.50 2.52
N ALA A 224 3.14 -5.53 2.96
CA ALA A 224 2.82 -5.54 4.38
C ALA A 224 3.37 -6.77 5.12
N LEU A 225 3.40 -7.95 4.47
CA LEU A 225 4.02 -9.15 5.03
C LEU A 225 5.54 -8.98 5.21
N ILE A 226 6.22 -8.39 4.22
CA ILE A 226 7.66 -8.06 4.33
C ILE A 226 7.91 -7.11 5.52
N ALA A 227 7.08 -6.08 5.68
CA ALA A 227 7.16 -5.19 6.83
C ALA A 227 6.87 -5.90 8.15
N ALA A 228 5.92 -6.84 8.18
CA ALA A 228 5.62 -7.63 9.37
C ALA A 228 6.84 -8.44 9.82
N VAL A 229 7.53 -9.11 8.89
CA VAL A 229 8.79 -9.82 9.19
C VAL A 229 9.85 -8.84 9.71
N TYR A 230 9.97 -7.68 9.07
CA TYR A 230 10.93 -6.65 9.46
C TYR A 230 10.69 -6.13 10.88
N VAL A 231 9.44 -5.82 11.24
CA VAL A 231 9.16 -5.26 12.57
C VAL A 231 9.17 -6.30 13.69
N ASP A 232 9.00 -7.59 13.35
CA ASP A 232 9.02 -8.71 14.30
C ASP A 232 10.45 -9.23 14.55
N GLN A 233 11.31 -9.26 13.52
CA GLN A 233 12.59 -9.99 13.56
C GLN A 233 13.79 -9.22 12.98
N GLY A 234 13.60 -7.96 12.61
CA GLY A 234 14.66 -7.08 12.15
C GLY A 234 14.96 -7.13 10.65
N LEU A 235 15.82 -6.20 10.22
CA LEU A 235 16.09 -5.92 8.82
C LEU A 235 16.79 -7.08 8.12
N GLU A 236 17.72 -7.75 8.79
CA GLU A 236 18.45 -8.89 8.23
C GLU A 236 17.49 -10.03 7.84
N THR A 237 16.58 -10.39 8.76
CA THR A 237 15.57 -11.42 8.52
C THR A 237 14.61 -11.04 7.38
N ALA A 238 14.19 -9.77 7.32
CA ALA A 238 13.34 -9.29 6.24
C ALA A 238 14.05 -9.30 4.88
N LEU A 239 15.34 -8.95 4.84
CA LEU A 239 16.14 -9.01 3.62
C LEU A 239 16.35 -10.46 3.15
N ALA A 240 16.61 -11.39 4.06
CA ALA A 240 16.67 -12.81 3.75
C ALA A 240 15.32 -13.31 3.21
N PHE A 241 14.21 -12.95 3.86
CA PHE A 241 12.87 -13.30 3.40
C PHE A 241 12.60 -12.78 1.97
N VAL A 242 12.96 -11.53 1.68
CA VAL A 242 12.84 -10.98 0.32
C VAL A 242 13.73 -11.73 -0.66
N ASN A 243 15.00 -11.97 -0.32
CA ASN A 243 15.97 -12.58 -1.22
C ASN A 243 15.67 -14.06 -1.53
N ASP A 244 15.20 -14.81 -0.54
CA ASP A 244 15.08 -16.26 -0.62
C ASP A 244 13.66 -16.71 -1.03
N VAL A 245 12.63 -15.89 -0.74
CA VAL A 245 11.22 -16.25 -0.98
C VAL A 245 10.58 -15.36 -2.05
N ILE A 246 10.66 -14.04 -1.89
CA ILE A 246 9.93 -13.10 -2.75
C ILE A 246 10.60 -12.93 -4.10
N LEU A 247 11.90 -12.64 -4.10
CA LEU A 247 12.65 -12.25 -5.29
C LEU A 247 12.74 -13.37 -6.36
N PRO A 248 12.97 -14.65 -6.03
CA PRO A 248 12.97 -15.71 -7.04
C PRO A 248 11.61 -15.83 -7.74
N SER A 249 10.53 -15.70 -6.98
CA SER A 249 9.16 -15.71 -7.49
C SER A 249 8.85 -14.46 -8.33
N ALA A 250 9.32 -13.29 -7.88
CA ALA A 250 9.17 -12.04 -8.63
C ALA A 250 9.91 -12.10 -9.98
N ILE A 251 11.13 -12.63 -10.01
CA ILE A 251 11.89 -12.84 -11.26
C ILE A 251 11.15 -13.81 -12.19
N LYS A 252 10.59 -14.90 -11.65
CA LYS A 252 9.81 -15.88 -12.42
C LYS A 252 8.59 -15.26 -13.11
N TYR A 253 7.90 -14.32 -12.46
CA TYR A 253 6.68 -13.71 -13.01
C TYR A 253 6.88 -12.36 -13.71
N ALA A 254 8.09 -11.81 -13.63
CA ALA A 254 8.48 -10.58 -14.28
C ALA A 254 8.20 -10.66 -15.78
N THR A 255 7.21 -9.90 -16.23
CA THR A 255 6.93 -9.75 -17.67
C THR A 255 7.56 -8.46 -18.15
N VAL A 256 8.53 -8.57 -19.06
CA VAL A 256 9.05 -7.41 -19.77
C VAL A 256 8.03 -7.02 -20.83
N GLU A 257 7.29 -5.94 -20.61
CA GLU A 257 6.73 -5.23 -21.76
C GLU A 257 7.90 -4.65 -22.53
N HIS A 258 8.11 -5.12 -23.77
CA HIS A 258 9.10 -4.58 -24.69
C HIS A 258 8.69 -3.18 -25.15
N THR A 259 8.80 -2.19 -24.27
CA THR A 259 8.84 -0.78 -24.66
C THR A 259 10.29 -0.48 -25.05
N PHE A 260 10.72 -0.96 -26.23
CA PHE A 260 11.99 -0.51 -26.81
C PHE A 260 11.76 0.90 -27.34
N GLN A 261 12.28 1.90 -26.64
CA GLN A 261 12.22 3.29 -27.08
C GLN A 261 13.51 3.59 -27.86
N ALA A 262 13.51 3.23 -29.14
CA ALA A 262 14.68 3.35 -30.04
C ALA A 262 15.37 4.72 -29.95
N VAL A 263 14.58 5.78 -29.81
CA VAL A 263 15.02 7.18 -29.67
C VAL A 263 15.81 7.41 -28.38
N VAL A 264 15.29 6.94 -27.24
CA VAL A 264 15.94 7.08 -25.92
C VAL A 264 17.18 6.22 -25.83
N GLU A 265 17.12 4.98 -26.34
CA GLU A 265 18.28 4.08 -26.35
C GLU A 265 19.41 4.59 -27.24
N LEU A 266 19.09 5.14 -28.42
CA LEU A 266 20.07 5.79 -29.29
C LEU A 266 20.68 7.01 -28.60
N GLN A 267 19.87 7.85 -27.94
CA GLN A 267 20.37 9.00 -27.21
C GLN A 267 21.32 8.60 -26.07
N ASN A 268 20.97 7.59 -25.28
CA ASN A 268 21.81 7.07 -24.19
C ASN A 268 23.13 6.49 -24.72
N LEU A 269 23.10 5.76 -25.85
CA LEU A 269 24.30 5.21 -26.49
C LEU A 269 25.23 6.31 -26.99
N LEU A 270 24.70 7.33 -27.66
CA LEU A 270 25.49 8.44 -28.19
C LEU A 270 26.12 9.26 -27.05
N GLN A 271 25.38 9.53 -25.98
CA GLN A 271 25.93 10.22 -24.80
C GLN A 271 27.01 9.40 -24.09
N ALA A 272 26.79 8.10 -23.90
CA ALA A 272 27.75 7.22 -23.23
C ALA A 272 29.10 7.14 -23.96
N HIS A 273 29.10 7.27 -25.29
CA HIS A 273 30.32 7.25 -26.12
C HIS A 273 30.86 8.66 -26.45
N GLY A 274 30.24 9.72 -25.94
CA GLY A 274 30.66 11.10 -26.20
C GLY A 274 30.34 11.63 -27.61
N TYR A 275 29.42 10.99 -28.33
CA TYR A 275 29.02 11.36 -29.70
C TYR A 275 27.98 12.50 -29.76
N GLY A 276 27.54 13.03 -28.61
CA GLY A 276 26.59 14.14 -28.53
C GLY A 276 25.12 13.70 -28.65
N HIS A 277 24.26 14.61 -29.10
CA HIS A 277 22.81 14.34 -29.20
C HIS A 277 22.41 13.95 -30.63
N PRO A 278 21.49 12.97 -30.80
CA PRO A 278 20.93 12.66 -32.11
C PRO A 278 20.15 13.88 -32.67
N ARG A 279 20.27 14.10 -33.98
CA ARG A 279 19.43 15.04 -34.73
C ARG A 279 18.33 14.26 -35.43
N TYR A 280 17.10 14.74 -35.32
CA TYR A 280 15.93 14.15 -35.97
C TYR A 280 15.54 15.08 -37.12
N GLU A 281 15.54 14.55 -38.34
CA GLU A 281 15.06 15.23 -39.57
C GLU A 281 13.69 14.68 -39.97
#